data_AF-A0A0S2KCT0-F1
#
_entry.id   AF-A0A0S2KCT0-F1
#
_cell.length_a   1.000
_cell.length_b   1.000
_cell.length_c   1.000
_cell.angle_alpha   90.00
_cell.angle_beta   90.00
_cell.angle_gamma   90.00
#
_symmetry.space_group_name_H-M   'P 1'
#
loop_
_entity.id
_entity.type
_entity.pdbx_description
1 polymer ?
#
loop_
_entity_poly.entity_id
_entity_poly.type
_entity_poly.pdbx_seq_one_letter_code
_entity_poly.pdbx_strand_id
1 'polypeptide(L)'
;MLALISLILALLLTAAIVIALHRFQETSRAKAADREQSLPPLHLDRGDENESDPAQTLDTDEESDASDMQDSGPSVDWKQQSQLLKDSGDYESALQISQQAWPQWQSYQQAAVIMRAAIRSADAENSDKWLIRLYQLAAQAGFLHDKIDGLPQPGWQTLARQFSLQDLNAMHFDWHVLGYRHMRLLTKTDIRQMSKAWGEPENHQSAKQHYQKVFISQSAY
;
A
#
# COMPACT_ATOMS: atom_id res chain seq x y z
N MET A 1 -6.18 31.91 -38.63
CA MET A 1 -6.91 30.63 -38.85
C MET A 1 -6.35 29.47 -38.02
N LEU A 2 -5.02 29.27 -37.95
CA LEU A 2 -4.41 28.19 -37.12
C LEU A 2 -4.75 28.25 -35.62
N ALA A 3 -4.82 29.44 -35.01
CA ALA A 3 -5.14 29.59 -33.58
C ALA A 3 -6.57 29.15 -33.22
N LEU A 4 -7.55 29.41 -34.10
CA LEU A 4 -8.93 28.96 -33.91
C LEU A 4 -9.06 27.44 -34.02
N ILE A 5 -8.34 26.83 -34.97
CA ILE A 5 -8.31 25.37 -35.13
C ILE A 5 -7.68 24.70 -33.90
N SER A 6 -6.60 25.26 -33.34
CA SER A 6 -5.97 24.73 -32.12
C SER A 6 -6.88 24.84 -30.90
N LEU A 7 -7.67 25.91 -30.78
CA LEU A 7 -8.60 26.10 -29.67
C LEU A 7 -9.75 25.08 -29.72
N ILE A 8 -10.30 24.85 -30.92
CA ILE A 8 -11.35 23.86 -31.14
C ILE A 8 -10.82 22.45 -30.84
N LEU A 9 -9.60 22.13 -31.28
CA LEU A 9 -8.98 20.83 -31.03
C LEU A 9 -8.73 20.58 -29.53
N ALA A 10 -8.28 21.61 -28.81
CA ALA A 10 -8.08 21.53 -27.36
C ALA A 10 -9.38 21.25 -26.61
N LEU A 11 -10.48 21.95 -26.97
CA LEU A 11 -11.81 21.73 -26.40
C LEU A 11 -12.36 20.33 -26.67
N LEU A 12 -12.16 19.80 -27.88
CA LEU A 12 -12.55 18.44 -28.22
C LEU A 12 -11.76 17.41 -27.41
N LEU A 13 -10.47 17.64 -27.20
CA LEU A 13 -9.61 16.74 -26.45
C LEU A 13 -9.98 16.68 -24.97
N THR A 14 -10.25 17.82 -24.33
CA THR A 14 -10.73 17.85 -22.93
C THR A 14 -12.09 17.17 -22.79
N ALA A 15 -13.04 17.43 -23.70
CA ALA A 15 -14.34 16.75 -23.68
C ALA A 15 -14.18 15.23 -23.82
N ALA A 16 -13.30 14.75 -24.71
CA ALA A 16 -13.04 13.33 -24.87
C ALA A 16 -12.42 12.68 -23.62
N ILE A 17 -11.49 13.37 -22.94
CA ILE A 17 -10.88 12.88 -21.70
C ILE A 17 -11.93 12.76 -20.57
N VAL A 18 -12.81 13.76 -20.44
CA VAL A 18 -13.88 13.75 -19.43
C VAL A 18 -14.85 12.58 -19.67
N ILE A 19 -15.25 12.36 -20.92
CA ILE A 19 -16.14 11.24 -21.29
C ILE A 19 -15.47 9.89 -21.01
N ALA A 20 -14.17 9.75 -21.33
CA ALA A 20 -13.42 8.53 -21.08
C ALA A 20 -13.30 8.22 -19.58
N LEU A 21 -13.01 9.24 -18.76
CA LEU A 21 -12.96 9.12 -17.31
C LEU A 21 -14.32 8.75 -16.72
N HIS A 22 -15.40 9.36 -17.20
CA HIS A 22 -16.75 9.06 -16.73
C HIS A 22 -17.14 7.60 -17.01
N ARG A 23 -16.92 7.12 -18.24
CA ARG A 23 -17.17 5.72 -18.59
C ARG A 23 -16.32 4.73 -17.79
N PHE A 24 -15.08 5.09 -17.48
CA PHE A 24 -14.20 4.26 -16.67
C PHE A 24 -14.68 4.19 -15.21
N GLN A 25 -15.21 5.29 -14.66
CA GLN A 25 -15.80 5.31 -13.33
C GLN A 25 -17.11 4.52 -13.25
N GLU A 26 -17.99 4.62 -14.27
CA GLU A 26 -19.22 3.83 -14.34
C GLU A 26 -18.94 2.33 -14.39
N THR A 27 -17.97 1.90 -15.21
CA THR A 27 -17.57 0.48 -15.27
C THR A 27 -16.92 0.00 -13.98
N SER A 28 -16.21 0.86 -13.26
CA SER A 28 -15.64 0.54 -11.95
C SER A 28 -16.70 0.41 -10.86
N ARG A 29 -17.74 1.27 -10.90
CA ARG A 29 -18.90 1.21 -9.98
C ARG A 29 -19.77 -0.01 -10.25
N ALA A 30 -20.02 -0.35 -11.51
CA ALA A 30 -20.77 -1.56 -11.87
C ALA A 30 -20.07 -2.83 -11.38
N LYS A 31 -18.73 -2.91 -11.50
CA LYS A 31 -17.93 -4.02 -10.98
C LYS A 31 -17.86 -4.08 -9.45
N ALA A 32 -18.01 -2.94 -8.77
CA ALA A 32 -18.10 -2.90 -7.31
C ALA A 32 -19.48 -3.38 -6.84
N ALA A 33 -20.55 -2.93 -7.50
CA ALA A 33 -21.92 -3.38 -7.22
C ALA A 33 -22.12 -4.89 -7.46
N ASP A 34 -21.47 -5.46 -8.48
CA ASP A 34 -21.49 -6.92 -8.76
C ASP A 34 -20.78 -7.73 -7.66
N ARG A 35 -19.85 -7.11 -6.91
CA ARG A 35 -19.17 -7.73 -5.75
C ARG A 35 -19.95 -7.54 -4.44
N GLU A 36 -20.83 -6.56 -4.39
CA GLU A 36 -21.72 -6.27 -3.26
C GLU A 36 -23.10 -6.93 -3.39
N GLN A 37 -23.31 -7.70 -4.47
CA GLN A 37 -24.52 -8.48 -4.62
C GLN A 37 -24.60 -9.51 -3.49
N SER A 38 -25.51 -9.26 -2.55
CA SER A 38 -25.74 -10.11 -1.40
C SER A 38 -25.99 -11.54 -1.85
N LEU A 39 -25.31 -12.49 -1.18
CA LEU A 39 -25.45 -13.91 -1.45
C LEU A 39 -26.93 -14.31 -1.33
N PRO A 40 -27.43 -15.17 -2.23
CA PRO A 40 -28.79 -15.67 -2.14
C PRO A 40 -28.97 -16.37 -0.77
N PRO A 41 -30.10 -16.14 -0.08
CA PRO A 41 -30.33 -16.70 1.24
C PRO A 41 -30.21 -18.22 1.19
N LEU A 42 -29.39 -18.78 2.09
CA LEU A 42 -29.28 -20.21 2.28
C LEU A 42 -30.61 -20.71 2.85
N HIS A 43 -31.40 -21.40 2.02
CA HIS A 43 -32.49 -22.24 2.48
C HIS A 43 -31.90 -23.38 3.32
N LEU A 44 -31.93 -23.19 4.64
CA LEU A 44 -31.74 -24.28 5.58
C LEU A 44 -33.02 -25.10 5.57
N ASP A 45 -33.00 -26.21 4.84
CA ASP A 45 -34.02 -27.23 4.91
C ASP A 45 -33.87 -27.95 6.26
N ARG A 46 -34.59 -27.45 7.27
CA ARG A 46 -34.73 -28.10 8.58
C ARG A 46 -36.19 -28.47 8.73
N GLY A 47 -36.46 -29.77 8.58
CA GLY A 47 -37.79 -30.34 8.63
C GLY A 47 -38.57 -29.99 9.91
N ASP A 48 -39.86 -29.74 9.69
CA ASP A 48 -41.01 -30.32 10.39
C ASP A 48 -41.02 -30.28 11.93
N GLU A 49 -41.84 -29.40 12.51
CA GLU A 49 -43.18 -29.73 13.07
C GLU A 49 -43.68 -28.70 14.12
N ASN A 50 -44.99 -28.45 14.06
CA ASN A 50 -45.92 -27.92 15.09
C ASN A 50 -46.12 -26.41 15.34
N GLU A 51 -47.20 -25.91 14.73
CA GLU A 51 -48.43 -25.36 15.35
C GLU A 51 -48.34 -24.30 16.48
N SER A 52 -48.82 -23.09 16.12
CA SER A 52 -49.92 -22.31 16.76
C SER A 52 -49.60 -20.84 17.04
N ASP A 53 -50.25 -19.96 16.27
CA ASP A 53 -50.49 -18.51 16.47
C ASP A 53 -51.56 -18.29 17.59
N PRO A 54 -51.86 -17.08 18.15
CA PRO A 54 -51.74 -15.75 17.51
C PRO A 54 -51.37 -14.50 18.38
N ALA A 55 -51.01 -13.43 17.67
CA ALA A 55 -51.28 -12.00 17.91
C ALA A 55 -50.67 -11.25 19.13
N GLN A 56 -49.83 -10.23 18.87
CA GLN A 56 -50.21 -8.81 18.97
C GLN A 56 -49.09 -7.84 18.52
N THR A 57 -49.56 -6.75 17.92
CA THR A 57 -48.92 -5.54 17.38
C THR A 57 -48.00 -4.79 18.34
N LEU A 58 -46.93 -4.16 17.81
CA LEU A 58 -46.66 -2.71 17.91
C LEU A 58 -45.33 -2.35 17.22
N ASP A 59 -45.42 -1.35 16.33
CA ASP A 59 -44.30 -0.60 15.76
C ASP A 59 -43.39 -0.04 16.85
N THR A 60 -42.07 -0.04 16.64
CA THR A 60 -41.17 1.08 16.95
C THR A 60 -39.82 0.82 16.27
N ASP A 61 -39.35 1.81 15.53
CA ASP A 61 -38.00 1.95 14.98
C ASP A 61 -36.93 1.65 16.04
N GLU A 62 -35.87 0.93 15.66
CA GLU A 62 -34.48 1.32 15.91
C GLU A 62 -33.54 0.23 15.37
N GLU A 63 -32.65 0.68 14.48
CA GLU A 63 -31.45 -0.05 14.07
C GLU A 63 -30.66 -0.46 15.32
N SER A 64 -30.59 -1.76 15.60
CA SER A 64 -29.45 -2.32 16.34
C SER A 64 -29.28 -3.81 16.08
N ASP A 65 -28.01 -4.19 15.95
CA ASP A 65 -27.43 -5.52 16.15
C ASP A 65 -27.76 -6.64 15.14
N ALA A 66 -26.84 -7.52 14.77
CA ALA A 66 -25.42 -7.62 15.03
C ALA A 66 -24.85 -8.70 14.10
N SER A 67 -23.69 -8.43 13.50
CA SER A 67 -22.57 -9.37 13.55
C SER A 67 -21.28 -8.60 13.35
N ASP A 68 -21.06 -7.69 14.30
CA ASP A 68 -19.76 -7.08 14.55
C ASP A 68 -18.91 -8.13 15.28
N MET A 69 -18.17 -8.94 14.52
CA MET A 69 -17.00 -9.62 15.07
C MET A 69 -15.88 -8.58 15.17
N GLN A 70 -15.86 -7.92 16.33
CA GLN A 70 -14.78 -7.08 16.80
C GLN A 70 -13.44 -7.83 16.73
N ASP A 71 -12.59 -7.45 15.77
CA ASP A 71 -11.16 -7.63 15.86
C ASP A 71 -10.54 -6.28 16.23
N SER A 72 -10.24 -6.12 17.52
CA SER A 72 -9.70 -4.89 18.10
C SER A 72 -8.23 -4.73 17.70
N GLY A 73 -7.95 -3.98 16.64
CA GLY A 73 -6.61 -3.56 16.24
C GLY A 73 -6.61 -2.18 15.56
N PRO A 74 -5.51 -1.39 15.62
CA PRO A 74 -5.50 0.02 15.20
C PRO A 74 -5.49 0.13 13.66
N SER A 75 -6.63 -0.07 13.01
CA SER A 75 -6.66 -0.39 11.57
C SER A 75 -7.12 0.76 10.64
N VAL A 76 -7.54 1.92 11.16
CA VAL A 76 -7.93 3.09 10.33
C VAL A 76 -7.16 4.37 10.68
N ASP A 77 -6.64 4.48 11.90
CA ASP A 77 -6.11 5.75 12.43
C ASP A 77 -4.71 6.10 11.89
N TRP A 78 -3.77 5.13 11.87
CA TRP A 78 -2.37 5.42 11.52
C TRP A 78 -2.20 6.04 10.12
N LYS A 79 -3.01 5.61 9.15
CA LYS A 79 -2.90 6.12 7.77
C LYS A 79 -3.38 7.58 7.69
N GLN A 80 -4.48 7.90 8.36
CA GLN A 80 -4.98 9.27 8.43
C GLN A 80 -4.02 10.16 9.25
N GLN A 81 -3.57 9.69 10.41
CA GLN A 81 -2.65 10.41 11.27
C GLN A 81 -1.30 10.68 10.57
N SER A 82 -0.71 9.68 9.91
CA SER A 82 0.53 9.88 9.14
C SER A 82 0.34 10.85 7.96
N GLN A 83 -0.85 10.87 7.35
CA GLN A 83 -1.17 11.82 6.29
C GLN A 83 -1.27 13.25 6.83
N LEU A 84 -1.95 13.47 7.97
CA LEU A 84 -2.06 14.77 8.62
C LEU A 84 -0.68 15.33 9.00
N LEU A 85 0.19 14.50 9.59
CA LEU A 85 1.57 14.89 9.94
C LEU A 85 2.42 15.21 8.70
N LYS A 86 2.26 14.44 7.61
CA LYS A 86 2.94 14.73 6.35
C LYS A 86 2.47 16.07 5.76
N ASP A 87 1.18 16.37 5.85
CA ASP A 87 0.60 17.60 5.31
C ASP A 87 0.97 18.83 6.16
N SER A 88 1.25 18.67 7.45
CA SER A 88 1.82 19.72 8.30
C SER A 88 3.34 19.89 8.14
N GLY A 89 4.01 19.03 7.36
CA GLY A 89 5.45 19.06 7.12
C GLY A 89 6.28 18.30 8.17
N ASP A 90 5.65 17.62 9.13
CA ASP A 90 6.34 16.78 10.10
C ASP A 90 6.55 15.35 9.54
N TYR A 91 7.55 15.23 8.67
CA TYR A 91 7.82 13.98 7.95
C TYR A 91 8.41 12.88 8.84
N GLU A 92 9.16 13.23 9.88
CA GLU A 92 9.76 12.25 10.80
C GLU A 92 8.65 11.57 11.62
N SER A 93 7.77 12.35 12.24
CA SER A 93 6.63 11.80 12.98
C SER A 93 5.69 11.03 12.05
N ALA A 94 5.41 11.55 10.85
CA ALA A 94 4.60 10.85 9.86
C ALA A 94 5.18 9.47 9.50
N LEU A 95 6.50 9.38 9.32
CA LEU A 95 7.19 8.13 9.04
C LEU A 95 7.05 7.17 10.22
N GLN A 96 7.29 7.63 11.45
CA GLN A 96 7.16 6.80 12.65
C GLN A 96 5.75 6.21 12.80
N ILE A 97 4.70 7.00 12.57
CA ILE A 97 3.32 6.48 12.57
C ILE A 97 3.13 5.41 11.51
N SER A 98 3.64 5.62 10.29
CA SER A 98 3.53 4.59 9.24
C SER A 98 4.29 3.31 9.59
N GLN A 99 5.38 3.40 10.35
CA GLN A 99 6.19 2.25 10.77
C GLN A 99 5.47 1.33 11.77
N GLN A 100 4.46 1.82 12.48
CA GLN A 100 3.67 1.01 13.42
C GLN A 100 2.92 -0.14 12.74
N ALA A 101 2.62 -0.01 11.44
CA ALA A 101 1.92 -1.03 10.66
C ALA A 101 2.88 -1.96 9.89
N TRP A 102 4.19 -1.91 10.14
CA TRP A 102 5.14 -2.83 9.51
C TRP A 102 4.92 -4.27 9.98
N PRO A 103 5.13 -5.29 9.11
CA PRO A 103 5.67 -5.22 7.76
C PRO A 103 4.57 -5.25 6.68
N GLN A 104 3.46 -4.52 6.85
CA GLN A 104 2.42 -4.52 5.81
C GLN A 104 2.87 -3.76 4.56
N TRP A 105 2.56 -4.25 3.36
CA TRP A 105 2.96 -3.57 2.12
C TRP A 105 2.45 -2.12 2.04
N GLN A 106 1.24 -1.85 2.54
CA GLN A 106 0.64 -0.52 2.52
C GLN A 106 1.41 0.51 3.37
N SER A 107 2.01 0.08 4.49
CA SER A 107 2.80 0.98 5.33
C SER A 107 4.09 1.41 4.64
N TYR A 108 4.75 0.49 3.91
CA TYR A 108 5.90 0.83 3.08
C TYR A 108 5.53 1.80 1.94
N GLN A 109 4.37 1.61 1.30
CA GLN A 109 3.89 2.55 0.28
C GLN A 109 3.68 3.96 0.85
N GLN A 110 3.04 4.07 2.01
CA GLN A 110 2.80 5.35 2.69
C GLN A 110 4.13 6.01 3.11
N ALA A 111 5.04 5.24 3.71
CA ALA A 111 6.38 5.71 4.07
C ALA A 111 7.13 6.27 2.86
N ALA A 112 7.06 5.61 1.70
CA ALA A 112 7.69 6.09 0.48
C ALA A 112 7.07 7.41 -0.02
N VAL A 113 5.75 7.62 0.15
CA VAL A 113 5.10 8.90 -0.17
C VAL A 113 5.57 10.02 0.77
N ILE A 114 5.69 9.73 2.08
CA ILE A 114 6.18 10.67 3.09
C ILE A 114 7.62 11.07 2.79
N MET A 115 8.52 10.10 2.57
CA MET A 115 9.93 10.35 2.25
C MET A 115 10.08 11.20 0.98
N ARG A 116 9.30 10.93 -0.07
CA ARG A 116 9.32 11.78 -1.27
C ARG A 116 8.85 13.20 -1.02
N ALA A 117 7.88 13.40 -0.11
CA ALA A 117 7.47 14.74 0.27
C ALA A 117 8.62 15.47 1.00
N ALA A 118 9.30 14.78 1.91
CA ALA A 118 10.46 15.29 2.62
C ALA A 118 11.64 15.64 1.68
N ILE A 119 11.95 14.78 0.70
CA ILE A 119 12.99 15.02 -0.31
C ILE A 119 12.75 16.33 -1.08
N ARG A 120 11.48 16.67 -1.37
CA ARG A 120 11.11 17.87 -2.12
C ARG A 120 11.16 19.16 -1.30
N SER A 121 10.98 19.07 0.02
CA SER A 121 10.94 20.22 0.93
C SER A 121 12.25 20.45 1.67
N ALA A 122 13.14 19.47 1.67
CA ALA A 122 14.46 19.53 2.30
C ALA A 122 15.48 20.37 1.51
N ASP A 123 16.47 20.90 2.22
CA ASP A 123 17.72 21.38 1.62
C ASP A 123 18.55 20.22 1.02
N ALA A 124 19.67 20.51 0.38
CA ALA A 124 20.48 19.50 -0.30
C ALA A 124 21.00 18.39 0.64
N GLU A 125 21.43 18.74 1.86
CA GLU A 125 22.00 17.77 2.81
C GLU A 125 20.90 16.84 3.35
N ASN A 126 19.77 17.41 3.75
CA ASN A 126 18.64 16.66 4.27
C ASN A 126 17.92 15.86 3.17
N SER A 127 17.92 16.35 1.93
CA SER A 127 17.37 15.63 0.77
C SER A 127 18.14 14.33 0.51
N ASP A 128 19.48 14.34 0.59
CA ASP A 128 20.28 13.13 0.43
C ASP A 128 20.03 12.11 1.56
N LYS A 129 19.92 12.57 2.81
CA LYS A 129 19.53 11.69 3.94
C LYS A 129 18.19 10.99 3.69
N TRP A 130 17.19 11.73 3.20
CA TRP A 130 15.89 11.15 2.86
C TRP A 130 15.96 10.22 1.64
N LEU A 131 16.83 10.50 0.68
CA LEU A 131 17.05 9.65 -0.49
C LEU A 131 17.65 8.30 -0.09
N ILE A 132 18.65 8.30 0.80
CA ILE A 132 19.23 7.08 1.40
C ILE A 132 18.15 6.28 2.11
N ARG A 133 17.34 6.92 2.96
CA ARG A 133 16.23 6.27 3.66
C ARG A 133 15.19 5.68 2.71
N LEU A 134 14.85 6.37 1.64
CA LEU A 134 13.92 5.88 0.62
C LEU A 134 14.46 4.64 -0.10
N TYR A 135 15.75 4.62 -0.39
CA TYR A 135 16.41 3.45 -0.96
C TYR A 135 16.38 2.25 -0.01
N GLN A 136 16.75 2.45 1.26
CA GLN A 136 16.70 1.42 2.29
C GLN A 136 15.28 0.86 2.48
N LEU A 137 14.27 1.74 2.55
CA LEU A 137 12.87 1.36 2.63
C LEU A 137 12.44 0.47 1.45
N ALA A 138 12.85 0.83 0.23
CA ALA A 138 12.54 0.05 -0.95
C ALA A 138 13.21 -1.33 -0.93
N ALA A 139 14.46 -1.39 -0.47
CA ALA A 139 15.20 -2.63 -0.33
C ALA A 139 14.62 -3.55 0.77
N GLN A 140 14.24 -3.00 1.93
CA GLN A 140 13.52 -3.72 2.99
C GLN A 140 12.20 -4.29 2.48
N ALA A 141 11.40 -3.48 1.78
CA ALA A 141 10.14 -3.93 1.20
C ALA A 141 10.35 -5.04 0.15
N GLY A 142 11.37 -4.93 -0.70
CA GLY A 142 11.75 -5.98 -1.65
C GLY A 142 12.20 -7.26 -0.93
N PHE A 143 13.02 -7.13 0.11
CA PHE A 143 13.47 -8.24 0.94
C PHE A 143 12.31 -9.03 1.55
N LEU A 144 11.25 -8.37 2.00
CA LEU A 144 10.10 -9.03 2.63
C LEU A 144 9.07 -9.52 1.60
N HIS A 145 8.77 -8.72 0.57
CA HIS A 145 7.58 -8.91 -0.27
C HIS A 145 7.87 -9.36 -1.71
N ASP A 146 9.11 -9.37 -2.18
CA ASP A 146 9.40 -9.86 -3.53
C ASP A 146 9.05 -11.34 -3.66
N LYS A 147 8.52 -11.71 -4.83
CA LYS A 147 8.23 -13.10 -5.18
C LYS A 147 9.41 -13.62 -5.97
N ILE A 148 10.09 -14.62 -5.40
CA ILE A 148 11.24 -15.27 -6.02
C ILE A 148 10.97 -16.76 -6.05
N ASP A 149 11.16 -17.37 -7.21
CA ASP A 149 10.97 -18.80 -7.40
C ASP A 149 11.92 -19.59 -6.49
N GLY A 150 11.36 -20.60 -5.81
CA GLY A 150 12.12 -21.43 -4.85
C GLY A 150 12.31 -20.84 -3.46
N LEU A 151 11.80 -19.63 -3.18
CA LEU A 151 11.81 -19.04 -1.83
C LEU A 151 10.41 -19.01 -1.20
N PRO A 152 10.32 -19.10 0.15
CA PRO A 152 9.04 -19.02 0.85
C PRO A 152 8.36 -17.67 0.66
N GLN A 153 7.03 -17.67 0.64
CA GLN A 153 6.18 -16.48 0.50
C GLN A 153 5.25 -16.34 1.71
N PRO A 154 5.81 -16.06 2.91
CA PRO A 154 5.03 -15.94 4.14
C PRO A 154 4.03 -14.77 4.07
N GLY A 155 2.92 -14.93 4.78
CA GLY A 155 1.97 -13.84 5.02
C GLY A 155 2.55 -12.77 5.96
N TRP A 156 1.90 -11.62 6.04
CA TRP A 156 2.41 -10.49 6.83
C TRP A 156 2.52 -10.79 8.32
N GLN A 157 1.63 -11.61 8.90
CA GLN A 157 1.70 -12.00 10.31
C GLN A 157 2.95 -12.83 10.60
N THR A 158 3.31 -13.73 9.68
CA THR A 158 4.53 -14.54 9.79
C THR A 158 5.77 -13.66 9.65
N LEU A 159 5.78 -12.74 8.67
CA LEU A 159 6.87 -11.77 8.52
C LEU A 159 7.06 -10.91 9.77
N ALA A 160 5.97 -10.48 10.42
CA ALA A 160 6.01 -9.67 11.64
C ALA A 160 6.62 -10.42 12.83
N ARG A 161 6.51 -11.75 12.86
CA ARG A 161 7.14 -12.59 13.89
C ARG A 161 8.61 -12.88 13.60
N GLN A 162 8.96 -12.94 12.32
CA GLN A 162 10.30 -13.31 11.88
C GLN A 162 11.26 -12.13 11.89
N PHE A 163 10.82 -10.96 11.42
CA PHE A 163 11.68 -9.80 11.25
C PHE A 163 11.18 -8.61 12.08
N SER A 164 12.01 -8.16 13.03
CA SER A 164 11.76 -6.89 13.73
C SER A 164 12.28 -5.70 12.91
N LEU A 165 11.78 -4.50 13.22
CA LEU A 165 12.31 -3.26 12.64
C LEU A 165 13.81 -3.10 12.87
N GLN A 166 14.30 -3.55 14.03
CA GLN A 166 15.72 -3.50 14.37
C GLN A 166 16.55 -4.40 13.46
N ASP A 167 16.08 -5.62 13.18
CA ASP A 167 16.74 -6.55 12.24
C ASP A 167 16.82 -5.94 10.84
N LEU A 168 15.72 -5.33 10.39
CA LEU A 168 15.65 -4.68 9.08
C LEU A 168 16.59 -3.49 8.94
N ASN A 169 16.78 -2.72 10.01
CA ASN A 169 17.68 -1.57 10.03
C ASN A 169 19.15 -1.97 10.18
N ALA A 170 19.44 -3.14 10.74
CA ALA A 170 20.79 -3.68 10.83
C ALA A 170 21.30 -4.21 9.48
N MET A 171 20.40 -4.51 8.53
CA MET A 171 20.79 -4.95 7.19
C MET A 171 21.39 -3.81 6.36
N HIS A 172 22.52 -4.09 5.71
CA HIS A 172 23.16 -3.14 4.81
C HIS A 172 22.74 -3.38 3.36
N PHE A 173 21.91 -2.51 2.81
CA PHE A 173 21.54 -2.58 1.41
C PHE A 173 22.51 -1.74 0.58
N ASP A 174 23.43 -2.39 -0.13
CA ASP A 174 24.43 -1.72 -0.96
C ASP A 174 23.85 -1.36 -2.33
N TRP A 175 23.91 -0.06 -2.68
CA TRP A 175 23.50 0.48 -3.97
C TRP A 175 24.19 -0.20 -5.15
N HIS A 176 25.50 -0.42 -5.07
CA HIS A 176 26.27 -0.95 -6.20
C HIS A 176 25.95 -2.43 -6.48
N VAL A 177 25.45 -3.16 -5.48
CA VAL A 177 25.11 -4.58 -5.57
C VAL A 177 23.65 -4.80 -5.98
N LEU A 178 22.71 -4.19 -5.25
CA LEU A 178 21.28 -4.43 -5.47
C LEU A 178 20.72 -3.54 -6.58
N GLY A 179 21.26 -2.33 -6.71
CA GLY A 179 20.75 -1.28 -7.60
C GLY A 179 19.25 -1.05 -7.41
N TYR A 180 18.57 -0.67 -8.50
CA TYR A 180 17.17 -0.24 -8.44
C TYR A 180 16.18 -1.11 -9.24
N ARG A 181 16.62 -2.00 -10.13
CA ARG A 181 15.70 -2.70 -11.07
C ARG A 181 14.64 -3.56 -10.39
N HIS A 182 14.95 -4.12 -9.23
CA HIS A 182 14.03 -4.95 -8.45
C HIS A 182 13.28 -4.15 -7.38
N MET A 183 13.54 -2.85 -7.23
CA MET A 183 12.98 -2.02 -6.17
C MET A 183 11.61 -1.46 -6.58
N ARG A 184 10.56 -2.24 -6.34
CA ARG A 184 9.17 -1.91 -6.75
C ARG A 184 8.61 -0.62 -6.16
N LEU A 185 9.16 -0.17 -5.02
CA LEU A 185 8.74 1.08 -4.41
C LEU A 185 9.36 2.30 -5.05
N LEU A 186 10.46 2.20 -5.81
CA LEU A 186 11.12 3.35 -6.42
C LEU A 186 10.43 3.76 -7.72
N THR A 187 10.27 5.07 -7.90
CA THR A 187 9.79 5.65 -9.16
C THR A 187 10.96 6.02 -10.07
N LYS A 188 10.68 6.30 -11.34
CA LYS A 188 11.67 6.80 -12.30
C LYS A 188 12.37 8.08 -11.82
N THR A 189 11.65 8.94 -11.10
CA THR A 189 12.21 10.17 -10.55
C THR A 189 13.17 9.87 -9.41
N ASP A 190 12.81 8.96 -8.51
CA ASP A 190 13.67 8.54 -7.40
C ASP A 190 14.97 7.93 -7.94
N ILE A 191 14.86 7.01 -8.91
CA ILE A 191 16.00 6.37 -9.57
C ILE A 191 16.93 7.42 -10.19
N ARG A 192 16.39 8.40 -10.92
CA ARG A 192 17.20 9.46 -11.52
C ARG A 192 17.94 10.28 -10.46
N GLN A 193 17.30 10.57 -9.34
CA GLN A 193 17.94 11.30 -8.24
C GLN A 193 19.07 10.47 -7.62
N MET A 194 18.82 9.18 -7.37
CA MET A 194 19.81 8.23 -6.84
C MET A 194 21.00 8.07 -7.79
N SER A 195 20.77 7.80 -9.08
CA SER A 195 21.86 7.69 -10.07
C SER A 195 22.63 9.00 -10.23
N LYS A 196 21.98 10.16 -10.08
CA LYS A 196 22.67 11.44 -10.10
C LYS A 196 23.54 11.65 -8.86
N ALA A 197 23.07 11.22 -7.69
CA ALA A 197 23.78 11.41 -6.42
C ALA A 197 24.91 10.40 -6.22
N TRP A 198 24.69 9.13 -6.61
CA TRP A 198 25.55 7.99 -6.26
C TRP A 198 26.17 7.29 -7.48
N GLY A 199 25.85 7.75 -8.69
CA GLY A 199 26.24 7.08 -9.94
C GLY A 199 25.35 5.88 -10.27
N GLU A 200 25.57 5.29 -11.44
CA GLU A 200 24.87 4.07 -11.83
C GLU A 200 25.40 2.86 -11.03
N PRO A 201 24.52 1.95 -10.58
CA PRO A 201 24.95 0.76 -9.87
C PRO A 201 25.65 -0.21 -10.83
N GLU A 202 26.59 -0.99 -10.31
CA GLU A 202 27.34 -1.96 -11.11
C GLU A 202 26.49 -3.18 -11.47
N ASN A 203 25.61 -3.57 -10.55
CA ASN A 203 24.74 -4.72 -10.69
C ASN A 203 23.30 -4.41 -10.27
N HIS A 204 22.42 -5.36 -10.59
CA HIS A 204 21.04 -5.33 -10.14
C HIS A 204 20.64 -6.71 -9.62
N GLN A 205 20.20 -6.76 -8.36
CA GLN A 205 19.79 -8.00 -7.71
C GLN A 205 18.63 -7.71 -6.74
N SER A 206 17.68 -8.64 -6.61
CA SER A 206 16.65 -8.51 -5.58
C SER A 206 17.27 -8.65 -4.19
N ALA A 207 16.83 -7.80 -3.25
CA ALA A 207 17.26 -7.85 -1.86
C ALA A 207 16.95 -9.21 -1.21
N LYS A 208 15.78 -9.80 -1.50
CA LYS A 208 15.41 -11.13 -0.99
C LYS A 208 16.34 -12.22 -1.54
N GLN A 209 16.75 -12.13 -2.80
CA GLN A 209 17.69 -13.08 -3.40
C GLN A 209 19.08 -12.96 -2.80
N HIS A 210 19.57 -11.73 -2.66
CA HIS A 210 20.89 -11.44 -2.11
C HIS A 210 21.01 -11.96 -0.66
N TYR A 211 19.97 -11.73 0.14
CA TYR A 211 19.88 -12.15 1.54
C TYR A 211 19.10 -13.46 1.76
N GLN A 212 19.03 -14.33 0.74
CA GLN A 212 18.21 -15.56 0.81
C GLN A 212 18.53 -16.46 2.00
N LYS A 213 19.81 -16.54 2.41
CA LYS A 213 20.24 -17.35 3.56
C LYS A 213 19.65 -16.83 4.86
N VAL A 214 19.67 -15.51 5.04
CA VAL A 214 19.05 -14.84 6.19
C VAL A 214 17.56 -15.08 6.18
N PHE A 215 16.92 -14.87 5.01
CA PHE A 215 15.48 -15.05 4.85
C PHE A 215 15.00 -16.46 5.21
N ILE A 216 15.69 -17.49 4.69
CA ILE A 216 15.35 -18.90 4.97
C ILE A 216 15.63 -19.26 6.43
N SER A 217 16.74 -18.81 7.01
CA SER A 217 17.11 -19.17 8.39
C SER A 217 16.09 -18.72 9.42
N GLN A 218 15.45 -17.57 9.20
CA GLN A 218 14.37 -17.07 10.05
C GLN A 218 13.01 -17.65 9.69
N SER A 219 12.87 -18.26 8.51
CA SER A 219 11.63 -18.92 8.07
C SER A 219 11.47 -20.36 8.59
N ALA A 220 12.51 -20.95 9.18
CA ALA A 220 12.53 -22.34 9.64
C ALA A 220 11.97 -22.56 11.06
N TYR A 221 11.48 -21.49 11.70
CA TYR A 221 10.83 -21.49 13.02
C TYR A 221 9.40 -20.96 12.91
#